data_AF-A0A7V4ZDD7-F1
#
_entry.id   AF-A0A7V4ZDD7-F1
#
_cell.length_a   1.000
_cell.length_b   1.000
_cell.length_c   1.000
_cell.angle_alpha   90.00
_cell.angle_beta   90.00
_cell.angle_gamma   90.00
#
_symmetry.space_group_name_H-M   'P 1'
#
loop_
_entity.id
_entity.type
_entity.pdbx_description
1 polymer ?
#
loop_
_entity_poly.entity_id
_entity_poly.type
_entity_poly.pdbx_seq_one_letter_code
_entity_poly.pdbx_strand_id
1 'polypeptide(L)'
;MNRAEDGGRRAWVVAALIAVGLTAALYGRALGLPFYSDDLLQVRWVRATPLLEFWRSVGPYGDYRPLHFSLWKAMQALGLLEPGPVHALNLLAHAVCAAL
;
A
#
# COMPACT_ATOMS: atom_id res chain seq x y z
N MET A 1 24.86 28.36 -3.16
CA MET A 1 24.29 27.04 -2.79
C MET A 1 25.39 26.27 -2.06
N ASN A 2 25.18 25.93 -0.80
CA ASN A 2 26.26 25.67 0.17
C ASN A 2 26.66 24.19 0.18
N ARG A 3 27.96 23.86 0.18
CA ARG A 3 28.51 22.48 0.10
C ARG A 3 27.97 21.52 1.17
N ALA A 4 27.52 22.06 2.30
CA ALA A 4 26.87 21.33 3.39
C ALA A 4 25.45 20.83 3.03
N GLU A 5 24.67 21.61 2.27
CA GLU A 5 23.33 21.21 1.81
C GLU A 5 23.40 20.08 0.77
N ASP A 6 24.43 20.11 -0.09
CA ASP A 6 24.70 19.03 -1.05
C ASP A 6 25.09 17.71 -0.35
N GLY A 7 25.82 17.79 0.76
CA GLY A 7 26.19 16.63 1.57
C GLY A 7 24.97 15.97 2.21
N GLY A 8 24.07 16.77 2.80
CA GLY A 8 22.82 16.29 3.39
C GLY A 8 21.90 15.65 2.36
N ARG A 9 21.70 16.30 1.20
CA ARG A 9 20.88 15.74 0.11
C ARG A 9 21.41 14.39 -0.39
N ARG A 10 22.73 14.25 -0.55
CA ARG A 10 23.34 12.99 -0.99
C ARG A 10 23.13 11.88 0.04
N ALA A 11 23.31 12.17 1.32
CA ALA A 11 23.07 11.19 2.39
C ALA A 11 21.61 10.70 2.40
N TRP A 12 20.64 11.61 2.26
CA TRP A 12 19.22 11.27 2.16
C TRP A 12 18.91 10.38 0.94
N VAL A 13 19.46 10.71 -0.23
CA VAL A 13 19.28 9.88 -1.43
C VAL A 13 19.85 8.48 -1.22
N VAL A 14 21.04 8.35 -0.63
CA VAL A 14 21.65 7.05 -0.35
C VAL A 14 20.81 6.25 0.63
N ALA A 15 20.35 6.88 1.72
CA ALA A 15 19.47 6.24 2.70
C ALA A 15 18.16 5.74 2.06
N ALA A 16 17.51 6.58 1.25
CA ALA A 16 16.30 6.21 0.51
C ALA A 16 16.53 5.03 -0.43
N LEU A 17 17.64 5.02 -1.18
CA LEU A 17 17.98 3.90 -2.07
C LEU A 17 18.22 2.60 -1.30
N ILE A 18 18.89 2.68 -0.15
CA ILE A 18 19.10 1.51 0.72
C ILE A 18 17.75 1.01 1.25
N ALA A 19 16.87 1.90 1.73
CA ALA A 19 15.55 1.53 2.23
C ALA A 19 14.68 0.84 1.17
N VAL A 20 14.66 1.39 -0.06
CA VAL A 20 13.97 0.78 -1.21
C VAL A 20 14.58 -0.57 -1.56
N GLY A 21 15.91 -0.67 -1.61
CA GLY A 21 16.63 -1.91 -1.91
C GLY A 21 16.35 -3.01 -0.89
N LEU A 22 16.38 -2.69 0.40
CA LEU A 22 16.04 -3.60 1.49
C LEU A 22 14.56 -4.01 1.43
N THR A 23 13.66 -3.08 1.13
CA THR A 23 12.22 -3.39 0.96
C THR A 23 12.02 -4.44 -0.14
N ALA A 24 12.64 -4.24 -1.30
CA ALA A 24 12.55 -5.18 -2.41
C ALA A 24 13.19 -6.53 -2.06
N ALA A 25 14.37 -6.54 -1.44
CA ALA A 25 15.10 -7.76 -1.09
C ALA A 25 14.36 -8.62 -0.05
N LEU A 26 13.78 -7.99 0.97
CA LEU A 26 13.12 -8.69 2.07
C LEU A 26 11.67 -9.07 1.75
N TYR A 27 10.94 -8.18 1.07
CA TYR A 27 9.49 -8.33 0.90
C TYR A 27 9.06 -8.63 -0.54
N GLY A 28 9.95 -8.57 -1.54
CA GLY A 28 9.58 -8.76 -2.94
C GLY A 28 8.91 -10.10 -3.25
N ARG A 29 9.22 -11.16 -2.49
CA ARG A 29 8.55 -12.47 -2.62
C ARG A 29 7.05 -12.42 -2.29
N ALA A 30 6.61 -11.44 -1.50
CA ALA A 30 5.20 -11.27 -1.15
C ALA A 30 4.32 -10.99 -2.38
N LEU A 31 4.89 -10.42 -3.46
CA LEU A 31 4.16 -10.13 -4.70
C LEU A 31 3.55 -11.39 -5.35
N GLY A 32 4.14 -12.56 -5.12
CA GLY A 32 3.65 -13.84 -5.66
C GLY A 32 2.76 -14.63 -4.69
N LEU A 33 2.53 -14.13 -3.47
CA LEU A 33 1.69 -14.81 -2.50
C LEU A 33 0.20 -14.63 -2.84
N PRO A 34 -0.65 -15.62 -2.52
CA PRO A 34 -2.09 -15.43 -2.58
C PRO A 34 -2.57 -14.52 -1.44
N PHE A 35 -3.83 -14.07 -1.52
CA PHE A 35 -4.50 -13.41 -0.40
C PHE A 35 -4.48 -14.28 0.86
N TYR A 36 -4.33 -13.64 2.03
CA TYR A 36 -4.24 -14.32 3.30
C TYR A 36 -4.98 -13.56 4.43
N SER A 37 -5.43 -14.29 5.46
CA SER A 37 -6.14 -13.74 6.63
C SER A 37 -7.25 -12.76 6.23
N ASP A 38 -7.08 -11.49 6.55
CA ASP A 38 -8.09 -10.45 6.43
C ASP A 38 -8.39 -10.12 4.97
N ASP A 39 -7.45 -10.33 4.05
CA ASP A 39 -7.65 -10.10 2.62
C ASP A 39 -8.84 -10.92 2.11
N LEU A 40 -8.98 -12.17 2.58
CA LEU A 40 -10.04 -13.08 2.15
C LEU A 40 -11.43 -12.55 2.49
N LEU A 41 -11.51 -11.72 3.52
CA LEU A 41 -12.75 -11.10 3.98
C LEU A 41 -12.92 -9.69 3.40
N GLN A 42 -11.89 -8.86 3.50
CA GLN A 42 -11.91 -7.46 3.05
C GLN A 42 -12.06 -7.36 1.54
N VAL A 43 -11.35 -8.17 0.75
CA VAL A 43 -11.48 -8.16 -0.72
C VAL A 43 -12.90 -8.56 -1.13
N ARG A 44 -13.48 -9.58 -0.51
CA ARG A 44 -14.87 -10.00 -0.80
C ARG A 44 -15.86 -8.90 -0.44
N TRP A 45 -15.66 -8.25 0.70
CA TRP A 45 -16.49 -7.15 1.13
C TRP A 45 -16.40 -5.96 0.16
N VAL A 46 -15.19 -5.57 -0.25
CA VAL A 46 -14.99 -4.53 -1.28
C VAL A 46 -15.72 -4.86 -2.57
N ARG A 47 -15.65 -6.13 -3.00
CA ARG A 47 -16.33 -6.58 -4.22
C ARG A 47 -17.86 -6.45 -4.11
N ALA A 48 -18.42 -6.75 -2.94
CA ALA A 48 -19.87 -6.74 -2.69
C ALA A 48 -20.43 -5.34 -2.35
N THR A 49 -19.61 -4.44 -1.80
CA THR A 49 -20.08 -3.17 -1.24
C THR A 49 -19.92 -2.00 -2.22
N PRO A 50 -20.98 -1.20 -2.46
CA PRO A 50 -20.91 0.05 -3.21
C PRO A 50 -19.96 1.07 -2.57
N LEU A 51 -19.27 1.86 -3.40
CA LEU A 51 -18.31 2.88 -2.93
C LEU A 51 -18.91 3.82 -1.87
N LEU A 52 -20.14 4.29 -2.12
CA LEU A 52 -20.81 5.28 -1.28
C LEU A 52 -21.17 4.71 0.10
N GLU A 53 -21.30 3.40 0.23
CA GLU A 53 -21.64 2.76 1.49
C GLU A 53 -20.48 2.85 2.50
N PHE A 54 -19.22 2.75 2.04
CA PHE A 54 -18.05 2.92 2.90
C PHE A 54 -18.02 4.25 3.64
N TRP A 55 -18.58 5.31 3.03
CA TRP A 55 -18.59 6.66 3.59
C TRP A 55 -19.83 6.96 4.44
N ARG A 56 -20.85 6.09 4.43
CA ARG A 56 -22.16 6.34 5.07
C ARG A 56 -22.52 5.36 6.17
N SER A 57 -21.92 4.18 6.21
CA SER A 57 -22.17 3.19 7.26
C SER A 57 -20.87 2.81 7.98
N VAL A 58 -21.01 2.50 9.27
CA VAL A 58 -19.93 1.84 10.00
C VAL A 58 -19.88 0.41 9.49
N GLY A 59 -18.73 0.02 8.94
CA GLY A 59 -18.54 -1.34 8.43
C GLY A 59 -18.68 -2.41 9.53
N PRO A 60 -18.76 -3.70 9.15
CA PRO A 60 -19.08 -4.80 10.06
C PRO A 60 -18.12 -4.98 11.26
N TYR A 61 -16.97 -4.30 11.26
CA TYR A 61 -15.92 -4.44 12.28
C TYR A 61 -15.68 -3.16 13.09
N GLY A 62 -16.53 -2.13 12.95
CA GLY A 62 -16.51 -0.93 13.80
C GLY A 62 -15.38 0.06 13.53
N ASP A 63 -14.19 -0.41 13.14
CA ASP A 63 -12.97 0.39 13.09
C ASP A 63 -12.52 0.82 11.68
N TYR A 64 -13.32 0.50 10.66
CA TYR A 64 -12.93 0.71 9.27
C TYR A 64 -12.89 2.19 8.85
N ARG A 65 -11.87 2.52 8.03
CA ARG A 65 -11.63 3.85 7.49
C ARG A 65 -11.99 3.88 6.00
N PRO A 66 -12.85 4.80 5.55
CA PRO A 66 -13.40 4.79 4.19
C PRO A 66 -12.38 5.03 3.08
N LEU A 67 -11.29 5.75 3.38
CA LEU A 67 -10.27 6.11 2.40
C LEU A 67 -9.57 4.87 1.81
N HIS A 68 -9.19 3.92 2.65
CA HIS A 68 -8.53 2.69 2.21
C HIS A 68 -9.42 1.88 1.25
N PHE A 69 -10.69 1.70 1.61
CA PHE A 69 -11.65 0.97 0.78
C PHE A 69 -12.01 1.71 -0.51
N SER A 70 -11.94 3.04 -0.53
CA SER A 70 -12.10 3.83 -1.76
C SER A 70 -10.98 3.56 -2.75
N LEU A 71 -9.73 3.45 -2.26
CA LEU A 71 -8.58 3.08 -3.10
C LEU A 71 -8.73 1.67 -3.66
N TRP A 72 -9.10 0.70 -2.81
CA TRP A 72 -9.35 -0.67 -3.27
C TRP A 72 -10.52 -0.78 -4.24
N LYS A 73 -11.54 0.07 -4.10
CA LYS A 73 -12.65 0.14 -5.05
C LYS A 73 -12.20 0.68 -6.41
N ALA A 74 -11.31 1.67 -6.43
CA ALA A 74 -10.68 2.15 -7.67
C ALA A 74 -9.83 1.04 -8.31
N MET A 75 -9.03 0.33 -7.51
CA MET A 75 -8.28 -0.83 -8.00
C MET A 75 -9.20 -1.91 -8.59
N GLN A 76 -10.34 -2.19 -7.94
CA GLN A 76 -11.35 -3.12 -8.48
C GLN A 76 -11.84 -2.66 -9.85
N ALA A 77 -12.19 -1.38 -10.00
CA ALA A 77 -12.66 -0.83 -11.27
C ALA A 77 -11.61 -0.93 -12.39
N LEU A 78 -10.32 -0.94 -12.04
CA LEU A 78 -9.18 -1.12 -12.95
C LEU A 78 -8.78 -2.59 -13.16
N GLY A 79 -9.45 -3.56 -12.53
CA GLY A 79 -9.07 -4.97 -12.57
C GLY A 79 -7.80 -5.31 -11.78
N LEU A 80 -7.39 -4.42 -10.87
CA LEU A 80 -6.17 -4.53 -10.06
C LEU A 80 -6.43 -5.04 -8.64
N LEU A 81 -7.67 -5.34 -8.24
CA LEU A 81 -7.97 -5.91 -6.92
C LEU A 81 -7.68 -7.42 -6.87
N GLU A 82 -6.44 -7.76 -7.19
CA GLU A 82 -5.85 -9.10 -7.23
C GLU A 82 -4.59 -9.13 -6.34
N PRO A 83 -4.09 -10.32 -5.93
CA PRO A 83 -3.02 -10.41 -4.93
C PRO A 83 -1.78 -9.60 -5.29
N GLY A 84 -1.26 -9.77 -6.51
CA GLY A 84 -0.04 -9.11 -6.96
C GLY A 84 -0.10 -7.57 -6.86
N PRO A 85 -1.07 -6.89 -7.49
CA PRO A 85 -1.17 -5.43 -7.41
C PRO A 85 -1.47 -4.90 -6.01
N VAL A 86 -2.28 -5.61 -5.19
CA VAL A 86 -2.53 -5.21 -3.79
C VAL A 86 -1.26 -5.29 -2.96
N HIS A 87 -0.48 -6.38 -3.09
CA HIS A 87 0.82 -6.50 -2.44
C HIS A 87 1.80 -5.44 -2.96
N ALA A 88 1.80 -5.14 -4.26
CA ALA A 88 2.64 -4.09 -4.83
C ALA A 88 2.34 -2.72 -4.23
N LEU A 89 1.06 -2.37 -4.06
CA LEU A 89 0.65 -1.14 -3.40
C LEU A 89 1.17 -1.07 -1.96
N ASN A 90 1.06 -2.16 -1.20
CA ASN A 90 1.59 -2.24 0.17
C ASN A 90 3.12 -2.08 0.22
N LEU A 91 3.84 -2.74 -0.68
CA LEU A 91 5.31 -2.63 -0.77
C LEU A 91 5.75 -1.22 -1.17
N LEU A 92 5.05 -0.57 -2.11
CA LEU A 92 5.33 0.81 -2.51
C LEU A 92 5.10 1.77 -1.35
N ALA A 93 3.98 1.64 -0.63
CA ALA A 93 3.70 2.45 0.56
C ALA A 93 4.78 2.24 1.63
N HIS A 94 5.18 1.00 1.88
CA HIS A 94 6.25 0.69 2.83
C HIS A 94 7.59 1.30 2.42
N ALA A 95 7.97 1.19 1.14
CA ALA A 95 9.20 1.76 0.61
C ALA A 95 9.23 3.29 0.73
N VAL A 96 8.10 3.96 0.46
CA VAL A 96 7.96 5.41 0.64
C VAL A 96 8.11 5.78 2.12
N CYS A 97 7.38 5.11 3.02
CA CYS A 97 7.49 5.39 4.46
C CYS A 97 8.88 5.12 5.02
N ALA A 98 9.60 4.11 4.52
CA ALA A 98 10.96 3.81 4.97
C ALA A 98 12.01 4.78 4.42
N ALA A 99 11.69 5.54 3.37
CA ALA A 99 12.58 6.48 2.70
C ALA A 99 12.33 7.96 3.08
N LEU A 100 11.24 8.25 3.80
CA LEU A 100 10.91 9.57 4.37
C LEU A 100 11.54 9.75 5.76
#